data_AF-M0GIL8-F1
#
_entry.id   AF-M0GIL8-F1
#
_cell.length_a   1.000
_cell.length_b   1.000
_cell.length_c   1.000
_cell.angle_alpha   90.00
_cell.angle_beta   90.00
_cell.angle_gamma   90.00
#
_symmetry.space_group_name_H-M   'P 1'
#
loop_
_entity.id
_entity.type
_entity.pdbx_description
1 polymer ?
#
loop_
_entity_poly.entity_id
_entity_poly.type
_entity_poly.pdbx_seq_one_letter_code
_entity_poly.pdbx_strand_id
1 'polypeptide(L)'
;MSDSHDSPGGKRGPESKVSRLLRERGFDGFGAELERRWTAEADARSSLRDLADAFNRRLLRAALAERNERALDGEIETLYRVLTDDDVSSGARTKAVHRLERTGVDVERLESDFVSHRAMRTYLTSYRGVTPPSETDRDGGDLRERRTETIRRLLGRVERVTEKSLSDLAAADELDIDPETAELYVDVRVHCPDCNSQYTVEDLIDRCGCDCD
;
A
#
# COMPACT_ATOMS: atom_id res chain seq x y z
N MET A 1 13.75 -25.98 -37.75
CA MET A 1 14.76 -25.88 -36.67
C MET A 1 14.38 -24.66 -35.88
N SER A 2 13.91 -24.89 -34.66
CA SER A 2 13.48 -23.87 -33.72
C SER A 2 14.69 -23.26 -33.05
N ASP A 3 14.71 -21.94 -32.95
CA ASP A 3 15.36 -21.24 -31.83
C ASP A 3 14.33 -20.26 -31.27
N SER A 4 13.60 -20.75 -30.28
CA SER A 4 12.75 -19.95 -29.40
C SER A 4 13.66 -19.34 -28.34
N HIS A 5 13.93 -18.04 -28.45
CA HIS A 5 14.60 -17.30 -27.40
C HIS A 5 13.64 -17.07 -26.23
N ASP A 6 13.83 -17.90 -25.20
CA ASP A 6 13.41 -17.67 -23.82
C ASP A 6 14.03 -16.35 -23.34
N SER A 7 13.18 -15.36 -23.05
CA SER A 7 13.60 -14.08 -22.45
C SER A 7 13.41 -14.15 -20.94
N PRO A 8 14.47 -13.96 -20.14
CA PRO A 8 14.40 -14.06 -18.70
C PRO A 8 13.71 -12.83 -18.12
N GLY A 9 12.67 -13.06 -17.29
CA GLY A 9 11.89 -12.00 -16.67
C GLY A 9 12.73 -11.01 -15.88
N GLY A 10 12.66 -9.73 -16.28
CA GLY A 10 13.19 -8.59 -15.53
C GLY A 10 12.65 -8.57 -14.11
N LYS A 11 13.57 -8.44 -13.15
CA LYS A 11 13.28 -8.48 -11.71
C LYS A 11 12.51 -7.23 -11.30
N ARG A 12 11.19 -7.36 -11.26
CA ARG A 12 10.26 -6.42 -10.61
C ARG A 12 10.74 -6.18 -9.17
N GLY A 13 11.05 -4.93 -8.80
CA GLY A 13 11.12 -4.56 -7.39
C GLY A 13 9.84 -5.03 -6.68
N PRO A 14 9.89 -5.56 -5.44
CA PRO A 14 8.78 -6.33 -4.91
C PRO A 14 7.53 -5.44 -4.71
N GLU A 15 6.61 -5.49 -5.67
CA GLU A 15 5.26 -4.94 -5.51
C GLU A 15 4.64 -5.62 -4.29
N SER A 16 4.27 -4.84 -3.26
CA SER A 16 3.62 -5.44 -2.09
C SER A 16 2.32 -6.11 -2.51
N LYS A 17 2.00 -7.27 -1.93
CA LYS A 17 0.76 -8.02 -2.22
C LYS A 17 -0.49 -7.12 -2.15
N VAL A 18 -0.53 -6.19 -1.19
CA VAL A 18 -1.62 -5.22 -1.04
C VAL A 18 -1.69 -4.24 -2.22
N SER A 19 -0.57 -3.66 -2.63
CA SER A 19 -0.52 -2.76 -3.81
C SER A 19 -1.00 -3.48 -5.07
N ARG A 20 -0.51 -4.71 -5.29
CA ARG A 20 -0.91 -5.55 -6.42
C ARG A 20 -2.43 -5.79 -6.43
N LEU A 21 -2.99 -6.22 -5.29
CA LEU A 21 -4.42 -6.52 -5.17
C LEU A 21 -5.31 -5.27 -5.26
N LEU A 22 -4.88 -4.12 -4.74
CA LEU A 22 -5.60 -2.86 -4.90
C LEU A 22 -5.77 -2.50 -6.39
N ARG A 23 -4.71 -2.67 -7.18
CA ARG A 23 -4.71 -2.43 -8.63
C ARG A 23 -5.55 -3.47 -9.37
N GLU A 24 -5.29 -4.76 -9.14
CA GLU A 24 -5.98 -5.86 -9.84
C GLU A 24 -7.49 -5.85 -9.61
N ARG A 25 -7.95 -5.40 -8.43
CA ARG A 25 -9.38 -5.37 -8.06
C ARG A 25 -10.04 -4.00 -8.25
N GLY A 26 -9.32 -2.99 -8.73
CA GLY A 26 -9.85 -1.63 -8.90
C GLY A 26 -10.32 -0.99 -7.59
N PHE A 27 -9.61 -1.21 -6.49
CA PHE A 27 -9.96 -0.65 -5.17
C PHE A 27 -9.40 0.77 -5.00
N ASP A 28 -9.77 1.65 -5.93
CA ASP A 28 -9.31 3.03 -5.96
C ASP A 28 -9.70 3.77 -4.66
N GLY A 29 -8.79 4.60 -4.16
CA GLY A 29 -8.96 5.34 -2.90
C GLY A 29 -8.89 4.49 -1.63
N PHE A 30 -9.05 3.16 -1.69
CA PHE A 30 -9.02 2.32 -0.50
C PHE A 30 -7.63 2.27 0.15
N GLY A 31 -6.57 2.34 -0.66
CA GLY A 31 -5.21 2.48 -0.14
C GLY A 31 -5.01 3.71 0.75
N ALA A 32 -5.63 4.84 0.39
CA ALA A 32 -5.59 6.07 1.18
C ALA A 32 -6.50 6.00 2.43
N GLU A 33 -7.60 5.25 2.36
CA GLU A 33 -8.45 4.97 3.52
C GLU A 33 -7.72 4.15 4.58
N LEU A 34 -6.98 3.11 4.16
CA LEU A 34 -6.15 2.30 5.08
C LEU A 34 -5.08 3.16 5.77
N GLU A 35 -4.46 4.06 5.02
CA GLU A 35 -3.50 5.04 5.53
C GLU A 35 -4.13 5.93 6.61
N ARG A 36 -5.25 6.61 6.29
CA ARG A 36 -5.97 7.48 7.24
C ARG A 36 -6.37 6.75 8.52
N ARG A 37 -6.92 5.53 8.40
CA ARG A 37 -7.37 4.74 9.55
C ARG A 37 -6.21 4.26 10.42
N TRP A 38 -5.04 4.02 9.84
CA TRP A 38 -3.84 3.62 10.59
C TRP A 38 -3.17 4.80 11.31
N THR A 39 -3.20 5.98 10.70
CA THR A 39 -2.55 7.20 11.24
C THR A 39 -3.47 8.07 12.08
N ALA A 40 -4.75 7.71 12.23
CA ALA A 40 -5.68 8.41 13.09
C ALA A 40 -5.23 8.46 14.56
N GLU A 41 -5.82 9.38 15.32
CA GLU A 41 -5.68 9.46 16.77
C GLU A 41 -6.14 8.16 17.44
N ALA A 42 -5.61 7.88 18.64
CA ALA A 42 -5.75 6.58 19.31
C ALA A 42 -7.20 6.06 19.36
N ASP A 43 -8.18 6.92 19.64
CA ASP A 43 -9.60 6.54 19.78
C ASP A 43 -10.28 6.16 18.44
N ALA A 44 -9.73 6.62 17.31
CA ALA A 44 -10.25 6.36 15.97
C ALA A 44 -9.34 5.45 15.14
N ARG A 45 -8.17 5.06 15.68
CA ARG A 45 -7.16 4.26 15.00
C ARG A 45 -7.61 2.82 14.86
N SER A 46 -7.58 2.31 13.63
CA SER A 46 -7.74 0.87 13.38
C SER A 46 -6.43 0.13 13.65
N SER A 47 -6.48 -1.08 14.19
CA SER A 47 -5.28 -1.92 14.28
C SER A 47 -4.86 -2.44 12.89
N LEU A 48 -3.60 -2.88 12.71
CA LEU A 48 -3.18 -3.54 11.46
C LEU A 48 -4.02 -4.79 11.14
N ARG A 49 -4.52 -5.46 12.18
CA ARG A 49 -5.41 -6.62 12.04
C ARG A 49 -6.77 -6.19 11.50
N ASP A 50 -7.36 -5.14 12.07
CA ASP A 50 -8.65 -4.61 11.60
C ASP A 50 -8.58 -4.14 10.14
N LEU A 51 -7.45 -3.54 9.75
CA LEU A 51 -7.19 -3.11 8.39
C LEU A 51 -7.06 -4.29 7.43
N ALA A 52 -6.33 -5.34 7.82
CA ALA A 52 -6.24 -6.58 7.06
C ALA A 52 -7.61 -7.26 6.91
N ASP A 53 -8.40 -7.32 7.98
CA ASP A 53 -9.75 -7.90 7.96
C ASP A 53 -10.72 -7.07 7.12
N ALA A 54 -10.65 -5.74 7.18
CA ALA A 54 -11.40 -4.87 6.29
C ALA A 54 -11.01 -5.09 4.81
N PHE A 55 -9.73 -5.28 4.54
CA PHE A 55 -9.22 -5.56 3.18
C PHE A 55 -9.72 -6.90 2.65
N ASN A 56 -9.60 -7.97 3.45
CA ASN A 56 -9.99 -9.31 3.04
C ASN A 56 -11.51 -9.44 2.88
N ARG A 57 -12.30 -8.78 3.73
CA ARG A 57 -13.75 -8.67 3.52
C ARG A 57 -14.11 -7.92 2.24
N ARG A 58 -13.32 -6.90 1.84
CA ARG A 58 -13.50 -6.24 0.55
C ARG A 58 -13.20 -7.19 -0.62
N LEU A 59 -12.12 -7.98 -0.53
CA LEU A 59 -11.81 -9.02 -1.53
C LEU A 59 -12.95 -10.03 -1.68
N LEU A 60 -13.46 -10.56 -0.56
CA LEU A 60 -14.58 -11.51 -0.58
C LEU A 60 -15.84 -10.90 -1.20
N ARG A 61 -16.17 -9.64 -0.84
CA ARG A 61 -17.31 -8.93 -1.44
C ARG A 61 -17.13 -8.73 -2.94
N ALA A 62 -15.92 -8.39 -3.40
CA ALA A 62 -15.63 -8.25 -4.82
C ALA A 62 -15.75 -9.59 -5.57
N ALA A 63 -15.24 -10.68 -5.00
CA ALA A 63 -15.35 -12.02 -5.59
C ALA A 63 -16.81 -12.48 -5.75
N LEU A 64 -17.68 -12.15 -4.79
CA LEU A 64 -19.13 -12.41 -4.91
C LEU A 64 -19.79 -11.51 -5.96
N ALA A 65 -19.44 -10.21 -5.97
CA ALA A 65 -19.98 -9.26 -6.93
C ALA A 65 -19.61 -9.60 -8.39
N GLU A 66 -18.41 -10.13 -8.63
CA GLU A 66 -17.98 -10.66 -9.95
C GLU A 66 -18.88 -11.81 -10.44
N ARG A 67 -19.58 -12.49 -9.53
CA ARG A 67 -20.56 -13.55 -9.82
C ARG A 67 -22.01 -13.06 -9.78
N ASN A 68 -22.22 -11.73 -9.77
CA ASN A 68 -23.51 -11.08 -9.59
C ASN A 68 -24.24 -11.44 -8.28
N GLU A 69 -23.53 -11.96 -7.28
CA GLU A 69 -24.10 -12.20 -5.97
C GLU A 69 -23.94 -10.99 -5.07
N ARG A 70 -25.03 -10.62 -4.40
CA ARG A 70 -25.06 -9.54 -3.42
C ARG A 70 -25.17 -10.15 -2.03
N ALA A 71 -24.14 -9.94 -1.22
CA ALA A 71 -24.15 -10.31 0.19
C ALA A 71 -24.23 -9.05 1.05
N LEU A 72 -24.98 -9.14 2.15
CA LEU A 72 -25.02 -8.09 3.16
C LEU A 72 -23.69 -8.02 3.93
N ASP A 73 -23.40 -6.88 4.54
CA ASP A 73 -22.14 -6.68 5.26
C ASP A 73 -21.94 -7.73 6.37
N GLY A 74 -22.98 -8.05 7.15
CA GLY A 74 -22.92 -9.08 8.18
C GLY A 74 -22.73 -10.50 7.63
N GLU A 75 -23.18 -10.78 6.41
CA GLU A 75 -22.92 -12.08 5.75
C GLU A 75 -21.46 -12.19 5.33
N ILE A 76 -20.88 -11.12 4.78
CA ILE A 76 -19.46 -11.05 4.42
C ILE A 76 -18.59 -11.26 5.65
N GLU A 77 -18.92 -10.61 6.77
CA GLU A 77 -18.21 -10.79 8.04
C GLU A 77 -18.28 -12.24 8.53
N THR A 78 -19.47 -12.83 8.48
CA THR A 78 -19.67 -14.21 8.92
C THR A 78 -18.90 -15.20 8.03
N LEU A 79 -18.98 -15.03 6.71
CA LEU A 79 -18.27 -15.88 5.75
C LEU A 79 -16.75 -15.75 5.91
N TYR A 80 -16.24 -14.52 5.98
CA TYR A 80 -14.81 -14.28 6.18
C TYR A 80 -14.31 -14.95 7.46
N ARG A 81 -14.99 -14.73 8.60
CA ARG A 81 -14.63 -15.38 9.87
C ARG A 81 -14.61 -16.90 9.74
N VAL A 82 -15.64 -17.50 9.13
CA VAL A 82 -15.71 -18.97 8.98
C VAL A 82 -14.59 -19.52 8.08
N LEU A 83 -14.04 -18.72 7.17
CA LEU A 83 -12.91 -19.13 6.32
C LEU A 83 -11.56 -19.00 7.02
N THR A 84 -11.38 -17.98 7.86
CA THR A 84 -10.06 -17.62 8.40
C THR A 84 -9.83 -17.97 9.87
N ASP A 85 -10.91 -18.17 10.64
CA ASP A 85 -10.82 -18.44 12.07
C ASP A 85 -10.44 -19.91 12.33
N ASP A 86 -9.60 -20.16 13.32
CA ASP A 86 -9.15 -21.50 13.68
C ASP A 86 -10.16 -22.19 14.62
N ASP A 87 -11.01 -21.40 15.30
CA ASP A 87 -11.98 -21.88 16.30
C ASP A 87 -13.36 -22.26 15.71
N VAL A 88 -13.48 -22.37 14.38
CA VAL A 88 -14.73 -22.81 13.74
C VAL A 88 -14.72 -24.30 13.44
N SER A 89 -15.89 -24.93 13.65
CA SER A 89 -16.06 -26.35 13.33
C SER A 89 -15.77 -26.61 11.85
N SER A 90 -15.08 -27.72 11.55
CA SER A 90 -14.78 -28.11 10.17
C SER A 90 -16.03 -28.19 9.30
N GLY A 91 -17.17 -28.63 9.86
CA GLY A 91 -18.45 -28.68 9.17
C GLY A 91 -19.02 -27.30 8.80
N ALA A 92 -18.82 -26.27 9.63
CA ALA A 92 -19.21 -24.91 9.29
C ALA A 92 -18.34 -24.35 8.16
N ARG A 93 -17.02 -24.59 8.22
CA ARG A 93 -16.09 -24.21 7.15
C ARG A 93 -16.44 -24.87 5.82
N THR A 94 -16.63 -26.19 5.81
CA THR A 94 -17.04 -26.94 4.60
C THR A 94 -18.34 -26.40 3.99
N LYS A 95 -19.34 -26.06 4.82
CA LYS A 95 -20.58 -25.44 4.33
C LYS A 95 -20.36 -24.07 3.70
N ALA A 96 -19.50 -23.24 4.28
CA ALA A 96 -19.16 -21.92 3.73
C ALA A 96 -18.40 -22.05 2.40
N VAL A 97 -17.40 -22.93 2.34
CA VAL A 97 -16.63 -23.23 1.11
C VAL A 97 -17.57 -23.69 0.00
N HIS A 98 -18.40 -24.70 0.24
CA HIS A 98 -19.35 -25.18 -0.76
C HIS A 98 -20.37 -24.13 -1.20
N ARG A 99 -20.81 -23.23 -0.30
CA ARG A 99 -21.69 -22.11 -0.68
C ARG A 99 -21.00 -21.19 -1.69
N LEU A 100 -19.73 -20.86 -1.45
CA LEU A 100 -18.94 -19.99 -2.34
C LEU A 100 -18.62 -20.68 -3.67
N GLU A 101 -18.22 -21.94 -3.65
CA GLU A 101 -17.94 -22.71 -4.87
C GLU A 101 -19.18 -22.85 -5.76
N ARG A 102 -20.37 -23.08 -5.18
CA ARG A 102 -21.63 -23.13 -5.93
C ARG A 102 -22.00 -21.79 -6.59
N THR A 103 -21.46 -20.70 -6.06
CA THR A 103 -21.58 -19.36 -6.63
C THR A 103 -20.58 -19.13 -7.77
N GLY A 104 -19.64 -20.05 -7.97
CA GLY A 104 -18.54 -19.94 -8.94
C GLY A 104 -17.34 -19.14 -8.40
N VAL A 105 -17.26 -18.93 -7.09
CA VAL A 105 -16.08 -18.32 -6.44
C VAL A 105 -15.00 -19.38 -6.29
N ASP A 106 -13.80 -19.07 -6.78
CA ASP A 106 -12.60 -19.87 -6.52
C ASP A 106 -12.09 -19.55 -5.11
N VAL A 107 -12.45 -20.42 -4.15
CA VAL A 107 -12.17 -20.19 -2.72
C VAL A 107 -10.69 -20.34 -2.42
N GLU A 108 -9.99 -21.29 -3.03
CA GLU A 108 -8.57 -21.51 -2.83
C GLU A 108 -7.76 -20.29 -3.27
N ARG A 109 -8.08 -19.74 -4.45
CA ARG A 109 -7.46 -18.50 -4.93
C ARG A 109 -7.81 -17.32 -4.02
N LEU A 110 -9.06 -17.20 -3.58
CA LEU A 110 -9.49 -16.12 -2.70
C LEU A 110 -8.78 -16.16 -1.35
N GLU A 111 -8.68 -17.32 -0.71
CA GLU A 111 -7.93 -17.51 0.54
C GLU A 111 -6.43 -17.20 0.33
N SER A 112 -5.86 -17.61 -0.80
CA SER A 112 -4.48 -17.29 -1.16
C SER A 112 -4.25 -15.78 -1.34
N ASP A 113 -5.27 -15.00 -1.72
CA ASP A 113 -5.22 -13.55 -1.86
C ASP A 113 -5.38 -12.81 -0.53
N PHE A 114 -5.86 -13.46 0.54
CA PHE A 114 -6.00 -12.82 1.84
C PHE A 114 -4.66 -12.28 2.38
N VAL A 115 -4.75 -11.08 2.92
CA VAL A 115 -3.63 -10.28 3.42
C VAL A 115 -3.52 -10.46 4.92
N SER A 116 -2.30 -10.72 5.38
CA SER A 116 -2.00 -10.76 6.82
C SER A 116 -1.70 -9.36 7.36
N HIS A 117 -1.82 -9.17 8.67
CA HIS A 117 -1.41 -7.92 9.34
C HIS A 117 0.06 -7.56 9.05
N ARG A 118 0.95 -8.54 8.86
CA ARG A 118 2.36 -8.30 8.48
C ARG A 118 2.47 -7.72 7.08
N ALA A 119 1.75 -8.28 6.11
CA ALA A 119 1.71 -7.75 4.76
C ALA A 119 1.08 -6.35 4.72
N MET A 120 0.05 -6.10 5.54
CA MET A 120 -0.53 -4.77 5.73
C MET A 120 0.47 -3.78 6.32
N ARG A 121 1.25 -4.19 7.33
CA ARG A 121 2.33 -3.37 7.89
C ARG A 121 3.34 -3.00 6.81
N THR A 122 3.88 -3.97 6.08
CA THR A 122 4.85 -3.72 5.00
C THR A 122 4.28 -2.78 3.95
N TYR A 123 3.02 -2.96 3.56
CA TYR A 123 2.37 -2.03 2.64
C TYR A 123 2.28 -0.62 3.21
N LEU A 124 1.81 -0.44 4.45
CA LEU A 124 1.67 0.88 5.04
C LEU A 124 3.04 1.54 5.30
N THR A 125 4.02 0.79 5.78
CA THR A 125 5.31 1.35 6.15
C THR A 125 6.24 1.55 4.97
N SER A 126 6.40 0.53 4.14
CA SER A 126 7.40 0.50 3.07
C SER A 126 6.83 1.01 1.74
N TYR A 127 5.56 0.74 1.46
CA TYR A 127 4.93 1.20 0.22
C TYR A 127 4.19 2.55 0.37
N ARG A 128 3.46 2.77 1.47
CA ARG A 128 2.77 4.06 1.68
C ARG A 128 3.60 5.09 2.42
N GLY A 129 4.64 4.65 3.12
CA GLY A 129 5.45 5.58 3.88
C GLY A 129 4.66 6.20 5.04
N VAL A 130 3.84 5.42 5.76
CA VAL A 130 3.18 5.89 6.99
C VAL A 130 3.45 5.02 8.21
N THR A 131 3.44 5.64 9.39
CA THR A 131 3.61 5.03 10.72
C THR A 131 2.55 5.68 11.61
N PRO A 132 1.95 4.94 12.57
CA PRO A 132 0.94 5.54 13.42
C PRO A 132 1.63 6.55 14.37
N PRO A 133 0.94 7.63 14.77
CA PRO A 133 1.44 8.51 15.83
C PRO A 133 1.77 7.68 17.09
N SER A 134 3.00 7.76 17.56
CA SER A 134 3.49 7.23 18.83
C SER A 134 2.90 8.03 20.01
N GLU A 135 2.75 7.41 21.19
CA GLU A 135 2.35 8.17 22.38
C GLU A 135 3.37 9.25 22.75
N THR A 136 4.62 9.06 22.35
CA THR A 136 5.74 10.02 22.45
C THR A 136 5.58 11.22 21.53
N ASP A 137 4.69 11.18 20.53
CA ASP A 137 4.42 12.34 19.66
C ASP A 137 3.74 13.50 20.40
N ARG A 138 3.16 13.22 21.57
CA ARG A 138 2.55 14.21 22.47
C ARG A 138 3.55 14.86 23.44
N ASP A 139 4.74 14.29 23.58
CA ASP A 139 5.82 14.89 24.36
C ASP A 139 6.83 15.53 23.39
N GLY A 140 7.39 16.68 23.75
CA GLY A 140 8.17 17.57 22.88
C GLY A 140 9.52 17.01 22.36
N GLY A 141 9.66 15.70 22.15
CA GLY A 141 10.78 15.07 21.45
C GLY A 141 10.78 15.44 19.97
N ASP A 142 11.93 15.86 19.50
CA ASP A 142 12.24 16.70 18.35
C ASP A 142 11.21 16.76 17.20
N LEU A 143 10.42 17.84 17.18
CA LEU A 143 9.50 18.16 16.08
C LEU A 143 10.22 18.18 14.73
N ARG A 144 11.49 18.59 14.68
CA ARG A 144 12.26 18.71 13.44
C ARG A 144 12.52 17.33 12.84
N GLU A 145 13.07 16.41 13.61
CA GLU A 145 13.32 15.03 13.19
C GLU A 145 12.04 14.37 12.63
N ARG A 146 10.91 14.57 13.31
CA ARG A 146 9.61 14.06 12.84
C ARG A 146 9.14 14.68 11.52
N ARG A 147 9.34 15.98 11.34
CA ARG A 147 8.99 16.67 10.07
C ARG A 147 9.92 16.23 8.95
N THR A 148 11.22 16.11 9.20
CA THR A 148 12.20 15.59 8.24
C THR A 148 11.85 14.18 7.79
N GLU A 149 11.53 13.27 8.72
CA GLU A 149 11.13 11.90 8.38
C GLU A 149 9.82 11.86 7.56
N THR A 150 8.88 12.74 7.87
CA THR A 150 7.64 12.88 7.08
C THR A 150 7.94 13.27 5.63
N ILE A 151 8.84 14.24 5.43
CA ILE A 151 9.24 14.73 4.11
C ILE A 151 9.97 13.65 3.32
N ARG A 152 10.96 12.96 3.92
CA ARG A 152 11.67 11.81 3.32
C ARG A 152 10.72 10.77 2.75
N ARG A 153 9.67 10.45 3.51
CA ARG A 153 8.65 9.49 3.08
C ARG A 153 7.81 9.93 1.91
N LEU A 154 7.46 11.22 1.84
CA LEU A 154 6.76 11.78 0.70
C LEU A 154 7.64 11.75 -0.55
N LEU A 155 8.91 12.13 -0.43
CA LEU A 155 9.87 12.08 -1.54
C LEU A 155 10.04 10.65 -2.06
N GLY A 156 10.28 9.67 -1.18
CA GLY A 156 10.38 8.27 -1.59
C GLY A 156 9.09 7.68 -2.16
N ARG A 157 7.92 8.27 -1.89
CA ARG A 157 6.66 7.91 -2.56
C ARG A 157 6.58 8.52 -3.95
N VAL A 158 6.92 9.80 -4.10
CA VAL A 158 6.96 10.48 -5.40
C VAL A 158 7.91 9.73 -6.33
N GLU A 159 9.08 9.35 -5.84
CA GLU A 159 10.08 8.54 -6.54
C GLU A 159 9.45 7.24 -7.07
N ARG A 160 8.96 6.36 -6.19
CA ARG A 160 8.35 5.07 -6.59
C ARG A 160 7.16 5.19 -7.54
N VAL A 161 6.32 6.21 -7.37
CA VAL A 161 5.17 6.44 -8.27
C VAL A 161 5.67 6.90 -9.64
N THR A 162 6.70 7.73 -9.67
CA THR A 162 7.30 8.24 -10.91
C THR A 162 8.03 7.13 -11.64
N GLU A 163 8.88 6.34 -10.97
CA GLU A 163 9.56 5.16 -11.54
C GLU A 163 8.56 4.20 -12.18
N LYS A 164 7.47 3.90 -11.47
CA LYS A 164 6.41 3.04 -12.01
C LYS A 164 5.78 3.65 -13.26
N SER A 165 5.45 4.94 -13.22
CA SER A 165 4.82 5.61 -14.36
C SER A 165 5.73 5.64 -15.58
N LEU A 166 7.03 5.89 -15.39
CA LEU A 166 8.04 5.83 -16.45
C LEU A 166 8.18 4.41 -17.01
N SER A 167 8.22 3.41 -16.13
CA SER A 167 8.30 1.99 -16.53
C SER A 167 7.07 1.56 -17.32
N ASP A 168 5.87 1.96 -16.90
CA ASP A 168 4.61 1.64 -17.57
C ASP A 168 4.55 2.30 -18.96
N LEU A 169 5.04 3.55 -19.11
CA LEU A 169 5.10 4.25 -20.40
C LEU A 169 6.15 3.65 -21.36
N ALA A 170 7.34 3.31 -20.85
CA ALA A 170 8.38 2.65 -21.64
C ALA A 170 7.91 1.27 -22.13
N ALA A 171 7.23 0.50 -21.27
CA ALA A 171 6.67 -0.80 -21.64
C ALA A 171 5.52 -0.71 -22.68
N ALA A 172 4.92 0.47 -22.85
CA ALA A 172 3.90 0.74 -23.85
C ALA A 172 4.46 1.34 -25.15
N ASP A 173 5.79 1.46 -25.27
CA ASP A 173 6.49 2.14 -26.37
C ASP A 173 6.04 3.62 -26.55
N GLU A 174 5.51 4.24 -25.50
CA GLU A 174 5.07 5.65 -25.47
C GLU A 174 6.18 6.59 -24.95
N LEU A 175 7.32 6.03 -24.54
CA LEU A 175 8.46 6.77 -24.01
C LEU A 175 9.79 6.10 -24.40
N ASP A 176 10.60 6.79 -25.19
CA ASP A 176 11.96 6.38 -25.58
C ASP A 176 12.97 6.69 -24.46
N ILE A 177 12.84 5.98 -23.33
CA ILE A 177 13.85 5.95 -22.27
C ILE A 177 14.05 4.51 -21.82
N ASP A 178 15.29 4.12 -21.59
CA ASP A 178 15.58 2.82 -20.97
C ASP A 178 15.46 2.95 -19.44
N PRO A 179 14.42 2.37 -18.81
CA PRO A 179 14.23 2.46 -17.38
C PRO A 179 15.34 1.76 -16.57
N GLU A 180 16.15 0.88 -17.17
CA GLU A 180 17.28 0.25 -16.49
C GLU A 180 18.52 1.17 -16.39
N THR A 181 18.59 2.21 -17.23
CA THR A 181 19.71 3.17 -17.23
C THR A 181 19.33 4.56 -16.75
N ALA A 182 18.03 4.85 -16.67
CA ALA A 182 17.53 6.13 -16.20
C ALA A 182 17.72 6.29 -14.69
N GLU A 183 18.32 7.41 -14.27
CA GLU A 183 18.41 7.80 -12.87
C GLU A 183 17.33 8.84 -12.56
N LEU A 184 16.48 8.54 -11.57
CA LEU A 184 15.46 9.47 -11.09
C LEU A 184 15.98 10.25 -9.89
N TYR A 185 15.87 11.57 -9.95
CA TYR A 185 16.19 12.47 -8.85
C TYR A 185 14.94 13.23 -8.43
N VAL A 186 14.54 13.10 -7.16
CA VAL A 186 13.42 13.84 -6.56
C VAL A 186 13.96 14.68 -5.41
N ASP A 187 13.87 15.99 -5.53
CA ASP A 187 14.32 16.93 -4.49
C ASP A 187 13.30 18.06 -4.32
N VAL A 188 13.17 18.56 -3.09
CA VAL A 188 12.34 19.73 -2.77
C VAL A 188 13.24 20.79 -2.17
N ARG A 189 13.21 21.98 -2.77
CA ARG A 189 14.06 23.10 -2.41
C ARG A 189 13.26 24.27 -1.88
N VAL A 190 13.84 24.96 -0.90
CA VAL A 190 13.33 26.22 -0.35
C VAL A 190 14.30 27.33 -0.74
N HIS A 191 13.75 28.38 -1.33
CA HIS A 191 14.49 29.59 -1.68
C HIS A 191 14.26 30.67 -0.62
N CYS A 192 15.35 31.21 -0.05
CA CYS A 192 15.26 32.37 0.81
C CYS A 192 15.56 33.65 -0.01
N PRO A 193 14.61 34.59 -0.14
CA PRO A 193 14.83 35.82 -0.90
C PRO A 193 15.80 36.79 -0.24
N ASP A 194 16.00 36.70 1.08
CA ASP A 194 16.84 37.66 1.83
C ASP A 194 18.34 37.38 1.67
N CYS A 195 18.76 36.11 1.76
CA CYS A 195 20.15 35.70 1.51
C CYS A 195 20.40 35.17 0.09
N ASN A 196 19.35 35.06 -0.74
CA ASN A 196 19.38 34.54 -2.12
C ASN A 196 19.98 33.12 -2.25
N SER A 197 19.86 32.31 -1.19
CA SER A 197 20.31 30.92 -1.16
C SER A 197 19.15 29.94 -1.35
N GLN A 198 19.47 28.76 -1.89
CA GLN A 198 18.56 27.63 -2.00
C GLN A 198 19.07 26.47 -1.16
N TYR A 199 18.16 25.84 -0.41
CA TYR A 199 18.45 24.70 0.44
C TYR A 199 17.52 23.55 0.10
N THR A 200 18.00 22.31 0.22
CA THR A 200 17.07 21.19 0.35
C THR A 200 16.25 21.39 1.62
N VAL A 201 15.03 20.86 1.66
CA VAL A 201 14.20 20.97 2.88
C VAL A 201 14.90 20.33 4.07
N GLU A 202 15.65 19.23 3.87
CA GLU A 202 16.41 18.56 4.93
C GLU A 202 17.52 19.46 5.46
N ASP A 203 18.36 20.01 4.57
CA ASP A 203 19.44 20.93 4.94
C ASP A 203 18.92 22.13 5.72
N LEU A 204 17.78 22.69 5.31
CA LEU A 204 17.19 23.85 5.97
C LEU A 204 16.71 23.52 7.39
N ILE A 205 16.10 22.34 7.57
CA ILE A 205 15.62 21.89 8.88
C ILE A 205 16.81 21.61 9.81
N ASP A 206 17.83 20.92 9.31
CA ASP A 206 19.03 20.56 10.07
C ASP A 206 19.83 21.80 10.49
N ARG A 207 19.96 22.79 9.59
CA ARG A 207 20.63 24.08 9.87
C ARG A 207 19.82 25.03 10.73
N CYS A 208 18.53 24.74 10.95
CA CYS A 208 17.62 25.57 11.72
C CYS A 208 17.37 26.98 11.15
N GLY A 209 17.69 27.22 9.87
CA GLY A 209 17.61 28.54 9.26
C GLY A 209 18.36 28.64 7.93
N CYS A 210 18.15 29.76 7.24
CA CYS A 210 18.99 30.19 6.12
C CYS A 210 20.26 30.87 6.65
N ASP A 211 21.18 31.18 5.75
CA ASP A 211 22.36 32.02 6.04
C ASP A 211 22.00 33.51 6.23
N CYS A 212 20.77 33.78 6.68
CA CYS A 212 20.31 35.10 7.07
C CYS A 212 20.59 35.24 8.57
N ASP A 213 21.42 36.21 8.95
CA ASP A 213 21.73 36.50 10.36
C ASP A 213 20.48 36.72 11.23
#